data_AF-A0A3D0N3R5-F1
#
_entry.id   AF-A0A3D0N3R5-F1
#
_cell.length_a   1.000
_cell.length_b   1.000
_cell.length_c   1.000
_cell.angle_alpha   90.00
_cell.angle_beta   90.00
_cell.angle_gamma   90.00
#
_symmetry.space_group_name_H-M   'P 1'
#
loop_
_entity.id
_entity.type
_entity.pdbx_description
1 polymer ?
#
loop_
_entity_poly.entity_id
_entity_poly.type
_entity_poly.pdbx_seq_one_letter_code
_entity_poly.pdbx_strand_id
1 'polypeptide(L)'
;MTRRTRGFTLIELLVVIAIIAILAAILFPVFARAREKARISSCQNNVKQIATAFAMYRSDYDGMMPMDWYLTQNNRGIRWIHAIYSYVYDNNIYQCPSEPTSTDVGWTPPYATTGPFSSYYYAHHFLAAESDSDIRTPSATIMMFDGWFFPEANRSTWMTGMFNSWPNTPRDSVTPAQHMAAWINGDPNADYVNSTILRDMRRHNEGVNAAYVDSHVKWIKSAQPSDFTPGA
;
A
#
# COMPACT_ATOMS: atom_id res chain seq x y z
N MET A 1 49.23 37.43 -35.79
CA MET A 1 48.67 37.96 -34.52
C MET A 1 48.38 36.78 -33.59
N THR A 2 49.21 36.57 -32.58
CA THR A 2 49.03 35.49 -31.59
C THR A 2 47.93 35.89 -30.61
N ARG A 3 46.81 35.17 -30.64
CA ARG A 3 45.65 35.42 -29.77
C ARG A 3 46.05 35.01 -28.34
N ARG A 4 46.21 35.97 -27.43
CA ARG A 4 46.39 35.68 -26.00
C ARG A 4 45.16 34.93 -25.49
N THR A 5 45.31 33.66 -25.16
CA THR A 5 44.31 32.89 -24.43
C THR A 5 44.24 33.42 -23.00
N ARG A 6 43.11 34.02 -22.61
CA ARG A 6 42.85 34.37 -21.22
C ARG A 6 42.72 33.07 -20.42
N GLY A 7 43.59 32.87 -19.44
CA GLY A 7 43.49 31.75 -18.49
C GLY A 7 42.39 32.00 -17.48
N PHE A 8 41.68 30.95 -17.09
CA PHE A 8 40.67 31.00 -16.03
C PHE A 8 41.36 31.25 -14.68
N THR A 9 40.87 32.19 -13.88
CA THR A 9 41.41 32.41 -12.54
C THR A 9 40.85 31.38 -11.56
N LEU A 10 41.63 31.03 -10.54
CA LEU A 10 41.23 30.08 -9.50
C LEU A 10 39.97 30.54 -8.74
N ILE A 11 39.79 31.86 -8.59
CA ILE A 11 38.63 32.46 -7.93
C ILE A 11 37.36 32.27 -8.78
N GLU A 12 37.43 32.47 -10.10
CA GLU A 12 36.30 32.25 -11.00
C GLU A 12 35.83 30.80 -10.96
N LEU A 13 36.77 29.84 -10.90
CA LEU A 13 36.43 28.43 -10.77
C LEU A 13 35.76 28.12 -9.43
N LEU A 14 36.31 28.66 -8.33
CA LEU A 14 35.79 28.44 -6.97
C LEU A 14 34.36 28.98 -6.79
N VAL A 15 34.06 30.16 -7.34
CA VAL A 15 32.71 30.74 -7.23
C VAL A 15 31.69 29.88 -7.98
N VAL A 16 32.03 29.38 -9.17
CA VAL A 16 31.13 28.53 -9.95
C VAL A 16 30.81 27.23 -9.23
N ILE A 17 31.81 26.53 -8.69
CA ILE A 17 31.56 25.29 -7.95
C ILE A 17 30.76 25.57 -6.67
N ALA A 18 30.97 26.71 -6.00
CA ALA A 18 30.20 27.09 -4.82
C ALA A 18 28.72 27.30 -5.16
N ILE A 19 28.43 27.98 -6.28
CA ILE A 19 27.04 28.17 -6.75
C ILE A 19 26.41 26.82 -7.11
N ILE A 20 27.11 25.96 -7.84
CA ILE A 20 26.61 24.62 -8.20
C ILE A 20 26.33 23.79 -6.93
N ALA A 21 27.22 23.84 -5.93
CA ALA A 21 27.05 23.12 -4.67
C ALA A 21 25.80 23.60 -3.91
N ILE A 22 25.56 24.91 -3.84
CA ILE A 22 24.36 25.49 -3.21
C ILE A 22 23.08 25.05 -3.95
N LEU A 23 23.08 25.15 -5.28
CA LEU A 23 21.93 24.75 -6.10
C LEU A 23 21.64 23.26 -5.96
N ALA A 24 22.66 22.41 -6.02
CA ALA A 24 22.53 20.97 -5.86
C ALA A 24 22.00 20.61 -4.45
N ALA A 25 22.50 21.26 -3.40
CA ALA A 25 22.06 21.02 -2.01
C ALA A 25 20.56 21.28 -1.81
N ILE A 26 19.97 22.27 -2.52
CA ILE A 26 18.52 22.55 -2.47
C ILE A 26 17.76 21.61 -3.41
N LEU A 27 18.32 21.31 -4.59
CA LEU A 27 17.63 20.53 -5.62
C LEU A 27 17.47 19.05 -5.23
N PHE A 28 18.46 18.43 -4.59
CA PHE A 28 18.39 17.01 -4.21
C PHE A 28 17.21 16.65 -3.28
N PRO A 29 16.98 17.33 -2.14
CA PRO A 29 15.85 16.98 -1.27
C PRO A 29 14.49 17.25 -1.95
N VAL A 30 14.39 18.31 -2.77
CA VAL A 30 13.17 18.62 -3.52
C VAL A 30 12.89 17.55 -4.57
N PHE A 31 13.91 17.14 -5.32
CA PHE A 31 13.79 16.11 -6.34
C PHE A 31 13.40 14.75 -5.75
N ALA A 32 13.96 14.38 -4.59
CA ALA A 32 13.58 13.15 -3.90
C ALA A 32 12.08 13.14 -3.52
N ARG A 33 11.57 14.24 -2.97
CA ARG A 33 10.13 14.38 -2.64
C ARG A 33 9.23 14.36 -3.88
N ALA A 34 9.65 15.03 -4.96
CA ALA A 34 8.92 15.04 -6.22
C ALA A 34 8.84 13.65 -6.85
N ARG A 35 9.95 12.90 -6.83
CA ARG A 35 10.00 11.51 -7.29
C ARG A 35 9.07 10.62 -6.48
N GLU A 36 9.04 10.78 -5.15
CA GLU A 36 8.12 10.01 -4.31
C GLU A 36 6.66 10.37 -4.59
N LYS A 37 6.33 11.65 -4.83
CA LYS A 37 4.99 12.04 -5.25
C LYS A 37 4.55 11.36 -6.55
N ALA A 38 5.45 11.21 -7.53
CA ALA A 38 5.15 10.46 -8.75
C ALA A 38 4.91 8.96 -8.49
N ARG A 39 5.67 8.36 -7.56
CA ARG A 39 5.45 6.97 -7.13
C ARG A 39 4.13 6.80 -6.38
N ILE A 40 3.73 7.75 -5.54
CA ILE A 40 2.42 7.77 -4.87
C ILE A 40 1.30 7.73 -5.92
N SER A 41 1.35 8.60 -6.94
CA SER A 41 0.34 8.60 -8.01
C SER A 41 0.32 7.29 -8.79
N SER A 42 1.49 6.69 -9.05
CA SER A 42 1.59 5.40 -9.73
C SER A 42 1.00 4.27 -8.88
N CYS A 43 1.31 4.25 -7.58
CA CYS A 43 0.75 3.32 -6.60
C CYS A 43 -0.78 3.46 -6.51
N GLN A 44 -1.29 4.70 -6.45
CA GLN A 44 -2.72 4.98 -6.44
C GLN A 44 -3.41 4.46 -7.71
N ASN A 45 -2.78 4.60 -8.87
CA ASN A 45 -3.29 4.08 -10.13
C ASN A 45 -3.32 2.54 -10.15
N ASN A 46 -2.29 1.88 -9.63
CA ASN A 46 -2.28 0.42 -9.45
C ASN A 46 -3.43 -0.04 -8.55
N VAL A 47 -3.59 0.60 -7.38
CA VAL A 47 -4.68 0.34 -6.44
C VAL A 47 -6.04 0.52 -7.11
N LYS A 48 -6.21 1.56 -7.93
CA LYS A 48 -7.46 1.82 -8.67
C LYS A 48 -7.75 0.75 -9.72
N GLN A 49 -6.74 0.26 -10.44
CA GLN A 49 -6.90 -0.83 -11.39
C GLN A 49 -7.33 -2.12 -10.68
N ILE A 50 -6.69 -2.46 -9.57
CA ILE A 50 -7.08 -3.61 -8.74
C ILE A 50 -8.51 -3.44 -8.24
N ALA A 51 -8.86 -2.29 -7.66
CA ALA A 51 -10.19 -2.05 -7.13
C ALA A 51 -11.28 -2.18 -8.20
N THR A 52 -10.98 -1.71 -9.42
CA THR A 52 -11.86 -1.88 -10.58
C THR A 52 -12.00 -3.35 -10.97
N ALA A 53 -10.92 -4.14 -10.95
CA ALA A 53 -10.97 -5.58 -11.19
C ALA A 53 -11.80 -6.32 -10.12
N PHE A 54 -11.76 -5.88 -8.85
CA PHE A 54 -12.66 -6.39 -7.81
C PHE A 54 -14.12 -6.07 -8.08
N ALA A 55 -14.43 -4.87 -8.61
CA ALA A 55 -15.80 -4.53 -9.01
C ALA A 55 -16.28 -5.40 -10.19
N MET A 56 -15.42 -5.65 -11.18
CA MET A 56 -15.72 -6.58 -12.28
C MET A 56 -15.95 -8.00 -11.78
N TYR A 57 -15.07 -8.51 -10.91
CA TYR A 57 -15.26 -9.81 -10.26
C TYR A 57 -16.60 -9.89 -9.53
N ARG A 58 -16.94 -8.91 -8.69
CA ARG A 58 -18.24 -8.90 -8.00
C ARG A 58 -19.42 -8.92 -8.97
N SER A 59 -19.33 -8.18 -10.07
CA SER A 59 -20.38 -8.18 -11.11
C SER A 59 -20.60 -9.56 -11.73
N ASP A 60 -19.54 -10.34 -11.91
CA ASP A 60 -19.59 -11.65 -12.55
C ASP A 60 -19.92 -12.80 -11.57
N TYR A 61 -19.73 -12.58 -10.27
CA TYR A 61 -19.89 -13.59 -9.21
C TYR A 61 -20.97 -13.20 -8.17
N ASP A 62 -22.14 -12.74 -8.62
CA ASP A 62 -23.32 -12.47 -7.78
C ASP A 62 -23.07 -11.49 -6.61
N GLY A 63 -22.20 -10.50 -6.82
CA GLY A 63 -21.82 -9.54 -5.78
C GLY A 63 -20.83 -10.09 -4.76
N MET A 64 -20.34 -11.33 -4.91
CA MET A 64 -19.42 -11.91 -3.95
C MET A 64 -18.01 -11.34 -4.09
N MET A 65 -17.42 -11.00 -2.96
CA MET A 65 -16.02 -10.66 -2.84
C MET A 65 -15.14 -11.92 -2.93
N PRO A 66 -13.94 -11.85 -3.54
CA PRO A 66 -13.07 -13.01 -3.65
C PRO A 66 -12.55 -13.45 -2.28
N MET A 67 -12.31 -14.75 -2.13
CA MET A 67 -11.58 -15.30 -0.99
C MET A 67 -10.13 -14.83 -1.00
N ASP A 68 -9.56 -14.53 0.16
CA ASP A 68 -8.14 -14.16 0.26
C ASP A 68 -7.21 -15.34 0.03
N TRP A 69 -7.55 -16.50 0.58
CA TRP A 69 -6.80 -17.72 0.40
C TRP A 69 -7.67 -18.97 0.56
N TYR A 70 -7.47 -19.95 -0.31
CA TYR A 70 -8.04 -21.29 -0.17
C TYR A 70 -7.16 -22.34 -0.84
N LEU A 71 -7.27 -23.59 -0.41
CA LEU A 71 -6.61 -24.74 -1.03
C LEU A 71 -7.53 -25.44 -2.02
N THR A 72 -7.03 -25.68 -3.22
CA THR A 72 -7.69 -26.56 -4.20
C THR A 72 -7.51 -28.03 -3.82
N GLN A 73 -8.31 -28.91 -4.41
CA GLN A 73 -8.21 -30.37 -4.22
C GLN A 73 -6.81 -30.93 -4.54
N ASN A 74 -6.05 -30.26 -5.41
CA ASN A 74 -4.67 -30.63 -5.79
C ASN A 74 -3.61 -29.96 -4.91
N ASN A 75 -3.97 -29.48 -3.72
CA ASN A 75 -3.09 -28.81 -2.77
C ASN A 75 -2.39 -27.54 -3.32
N ARG A 76 -3.02 -26.87 -4.30
CA ARG A 76 -2.56 -25.55 -4.78
C ARG A 76 -3.27 -24.46 -4.01
N GLY A 77 -2.51 -23.56 -3.40
CA GLY A 77 -3.02 -22.36 -2.75
C GLY A 77 -3.43 -21.32 -3.79
N ILE A 78 -4.68 -20.89 -3.76
CA ILE A 78 -5.23 -19.84 -4.60
C ILE A 78 -5.51 -18.63 -3.71
N ARG A 79 -5.37 -17.43 -4.28
CA ARG A 79 -5.56 -16.14 -3.60
C ARG A 79 -6.43 -15.21 -4.41
N TRP A 80 -6.93 -14.14 -3.79
CA TRP A 80 -7.71 -13.09 -4.45
C TRP A 80 -7.07 -12.58 -5.75
N ILE A 81 -5.73 -12.50 -5.82
CA ILE A 81 -5.01 -12.04 -7.00
C ILE A 81 -5.31 -12.93 -8.22
N HIS A 82 -5.40 -14.24 -8.01
CA HIS A 82 -5.74 -15.19 -9.07
C HIS A 82 -7.20 -15.05 -9.50
N ALA A 83 -8.09 -14.73 -8.57
CA ALA A 83 -9.51 -14.57 -8.84
C ALA A 83 -9.78 -13.36 -9.73
N ILE A 84 -9.00 -12.28 -9.58
CA ILE A 84 -9.17 -11.06 -10.36
C ILE A 84 -8.25 -10.95 -11.58
N TYR A 85 -7.33 -11.91 -11.76
CA TYR A 85 -6.27 -11.82 -12.77
C TYR A 85 -6.82 -11.66 -14.19
N SER A 86 -7.94 -12.31 -14.49
CA SER A 86 -8.66 -12.22 -15.77
C SER A 86 -9.22 -10.84 -16.10
N TYR A 87 -9.21 -9.89 -15.17
CA TYR A 87 -9.68 -8.52 -15.43
C TYR A 87 -8.54 -7.51 -15.60
N VAL A 88 -7.30 -7.91 -15.26
CA VAL A 88 -6.13 -7.02 -15.25
C VAL A 88 -5.11 -7.44 -16.31
N TYR A 89 -4.79 -8.74 -16.40
CA TYR A 89 -3.75 -9.30 -17.28
C TYR A 89 -2.34 -8.66 -17.16
N ASP A 90 -2.04 -7.97 -16.05
CA ASP A 90 -0.72 -7.41 -15.76
C ASP A 90 -0.29 -7.73 -14.33
N ASN A 91 0.89 -8.32 -14.16
CA ASN A 91 1.44 -8.65 -12.85
C ASN A 91 2.14 -7.45 -12.18
N ASN A 92 2.57 -6.45 -12.96
CA ASN A 92 3.34 -5.32 -12.42
C ASN A 92 2.48 -4.41 -11.53
N ILE A 93 1.16 -4.41 -11.75
CA ILE A 93 0.23 -3.59 -10.99
C ILE A 93 0.04 -4.07 -9.55
N TYR A 94 0.48 -5.29 -9.21
CA TYR A 94 0.45 -5.80 -7.84
C TYR A 94 1.66 -5.33 -7.01
N GLN A 95 2.65 -4.69 -7.65
CA GLN A 95 3.84 -4.20 -7.00
C GLN A 95 3.78 -2.68 -6.80
N CYS A 96 4.09 -2.23 -5.58
CA CYS A 96 4.21 -0.80 -5.30
C CYS A 96 5.57 -0.27 -5.79
N PRO A 97 5.63 0.83 -6.56
CA PRO A 97 6.90 1.43 -6.99
C PRO A 97 7.80 1.97 -5.87
N SER A 98 7.24 2.13 -4.66
CA SER A 98 7.95 2.51 -3.43
C SER A 98 8.24 1.31 -2.54
N GLU A 99 7.99 0.07 -3.00
CA GLU A 99 8.39 -1.14 -2.28
C GLU A 99 9.92 -1.20 -2.15
N PRO A 100 10.47 -1.40 -0.93
CA PRO A 100 11.87 -1.59 -0.70
C PRO A 100 12.28 -2.93 -1.33
N THR A 101 13.46 -2.94 -1.92
CA THR A 101 14.00 -4.14 -2.57
C THR A 101 14.30 -5.23 -1.54
N SER A 102 14.32 -6.50 -1.96
CA SER A 102 14.57 -7.66 -1.08
C SER A 102 15.90 -7.60 -0.31
N THR A 103 16.79 -6.65 -0.63
CA THR A 103 18.04 -6.37 0.07
C THR A 103 17.87 -5.42 1.26
N ASP A 104 16.80 -4.65 1.33
CA ASP A 104 16.54 -3.64 2.37
C ASP A 104 15.89 -4.24 3.64
N VAL A 105 15.38 -5.45 3.51
CA VAL A 105 14.49 -6.14 4.43
C VAL A 105 14.87 -7.60 4.29
N GLY A 106 15.74 -8.11 5.16
CA GLY A 106 16.43 -9.40 5.06
C GLY A 106 15.52 -10.65 5.16
N TRP A 107 14.37 -10.61 4.49
CA TRP A 107 13.28 -11.57 4.54
C TRP A 107 12.77 -11.85 3.13
N THR A 108 13.06 -13.05 2.65
CA THR A 108 12.23 -13.69 1.62
C THR A 108 10.92 -14.14 2.26
N PRO A 109 9.73 -13.79 1.71
CA PRO A 109 8.46 -14.28 2.23
C PRO A 109 8.45 -15.82 2.29
N PRO A 110 8.00 -16.46 3.39
CA PRO A 110 8.07 -17.91 3.60
C PRO A 110 7.03 -18.69 2.80
N TYR A 111 6.28 -18.03 1.92
CA TYR A 111 5.33 -18.71 1.05
C TYR A 111 5.96 -18.87 -0.32
N ALA A 112 6.41 -20.09 -0.61
CA ALA A 112 6.42 -20.61 -1.97
C ALA A 112 4.97 -20.78 -2.44
N THR A 113 4.20 -19.69 -2.51
CA THR A 113 2.93 -19.71 -3.23
C THR A 113 3.27 -19.67 -4.70
N THR A 114 2.69 -20.59 -5.47
CA THR A 114 2.78 -20.70 -6.93
C THR A 114 2.07 -19.55 -7.66
N GLY A 115 1.98 -18.36 -7.04
CA GLY A 115 1.20 -17.21 -7.48
C GLY A 115 1.86 -15.86 -7.17
N PRO A 116 1.37 -14.77 -7.81
CA PRO A 116 1.95 -13.44 -7.71
C PRO A 116 1.91 -12.89 -6.27
N PHE A 117 2.98 -12.20 -5.86
CA PHE A 117 3.02 -11.41 -4.63
C PHE A 117 2.34 -10.05 -4.87
N SER A 118 1.77 -9.46 -3.81
CA SER A 118 1.16 -8.14 -3.85
C SER A 118 1.73 -7.26 -2.74
N SER A 119 2.14 -6.04 -3.09
CA SER A 119 2.47 -4.95 -2.15
C SER A 119 1.22 -4.25 -1.60
N TYR A 120 0.04 -4.74 -1.98
CA TYR A 120 -1.26 -4.28 -1.53
C TYR A 120 -1.94 -5.35 -0.69
N TYR A 121 -2.56 -4.93 0.39
CA TYR A 121 -3.29 -5.80 1.29
C TYR A 121 -4.79 -5.70 1.08
N TYR A 122 -5.43 -6.85 0.92
CA TYR A 122 -6.89 -7.01 0.85
C TYR A 122 -7.46 -7.30 2.25
N ALA A 123 -8.49 -6.55 2.66
CA ALA A 123 -9.14 -6.61 3.98
C ALA A 123 -10.02 -7.87 4.16
N HIS A 124 -9.38 -9.04 4.05
CA HIS A 124 -10.03 -10.33 3.94
C HIS A 124 -10.86 -10.75 5.14
N HIS A 125 -10.46 -10.36 6.35
CA HIS A 125 -11.19 -10.68 7.56
C HIS A 125 -12.62 -10.17 7.58
N PHE A 126 -12.90 -9.11 6.82
CA PHE A 126 -14.22 -8.48 6.74
C PHE A 126 -14.95 -8.71 5.44
N LEU A 127 -14.21 -9.03 4.38
CA LEU A 127 -14.72 -9.01 3.01
C LEU A 127 -14.54 -10.34 2.29
N ALA A 128 -13.72 -11.28 2.77
CA ALA A 128 -13.50 -12.52 2.03
C ALA A 128 -14.77 -13.37 1.98
N ALA A 129 -15.21 -13.72 0.77
CA ALA A 129 -16.44 -14.48 0.50
C ALA A 129 -17.73 -13.79 0.99
N GLU A 130 -17.70 -12.46 1.12
CA GLU A 130 -18.83 -11.67 1.58
C GLU A 130 -19.60 -11.09 0.41
N SER A 131 -20.92 -11.01 0.53
CA SER A 131 -21.77 -10.38 -0.47
C SER A 131 -21.65 -8.85 -0.37
N ASP A 132 -21.58 -8.19 -1.52
CA ASP A 132 -21.63 -6.72 -1.63
C ASP A 132 -22.92 -6.16 -1.01
N SER A 133 -24.02 -6.91 -1.06
CA SER A 133 -25.30 -6.52 -0.42
C SER A 133 -25.20 -6.39 1.10
N ASP A 134 -24.24 -7.08 1.72
CA ASP A 134 -24.05 -7.08 3.17
C ASP A 134 -23.14 -5.93 3.60
N ILE A 135 -22.53 -5.22 2.65
CA ILE A 135 -21.71 -4.03 2.88
C ILE A 135 -22.61 -2.80 2.87
N ARG A 136 -23.03 -2.36 4.06
CA ARG A 136 -23.93 -1.20 4.22
C ARG A 136 -23.33 0.13 3.79
N THR A 137 -22.00 0.27 3.90
CA THR A 137 -21.28 1.50 3.53
C THR A 137 -20.06 1.25 2.66
N PRO A 138 -20.27 1.00 1.36
CA PRO A 138 -19.18 0.77 0.42
C PRO A 138 -18.16 1.91 0.34
N SER A 139 -18.62 3.16 0.50
CA SER A 139 -17.79 4.38 0.43
C SER A 139 -17.04 4.70 1.73
N ALA A 140 -17.31 4.01 2.83
CA ALA A 140 -16.58 4.17 4.09
C ALA A 140 -15.76 2.92 4.45
N THR A 141 -16.02 1.80 3.76
CA THR A 141 -15.34 0.53 3.98
C THR A 141 -14.10 0.43 3.09
N ILE A 142 -12.92 0.41 3.71
CA ILE A 142 -11.66 0.13 2.98
C ILE A 142 -11.64 -1.35 2.59
N MET A 143 -11.48 -1.59 1.30
CA MET A 143 -11.30 -2.92 0.73
C MET A 143 -9.83 -3.32 0.68
N MET A 144 -8.96 -2.38 0.34
CA MET A 144 -7.54 -2.65 0.14
C MET A 144 -6.71 -1.41 0.45
N PHE A 145 -5.46 -1.58 0.87
CA PHE A 145 -4.52 -0.48 1.03
C PHE A 145 -3.10 -0.90 0.64
N ASP A 146 -2.24 0.07 0.35
CA ASP A 146 -0.82 -0.18 0.19
C ASP A 146 -0.19 -0.60 1.52
N GLY A 147 0.44 -1.76 1.53
CA GLY A 147 0.88 -2.38 2.76
C GLY A 147 1.56 -3.71 2.47
N TRP A 148 2.64 -3.98 3.19
CA TRP A 148 3.44 -5.19 2.95
C TRP A 148 3.03 -6.33 3.88
N PHE A 149 3.20 -7.55 3.41
CA PHE A 149 2.96 -8.76 4.18
C PHE A 149 4.16 -9.01 5.12
N PHE A 150 3.92 -9.08 6.44
CA PHE A 150 4.94 -9.41 7.43
C PHE A 150 4.71 -10.82 7.99
N PRO A 151 5.60 -11.78 7.72
CA PRO A 151 5.76 -12.96 8.55
C PRO A 151 6.67 -12.58 9.73
N GLU A 152 6.16 -12.58 10.96
CA GLU A 152 7.02 -12.39 12.13
C GLU A 152 7.76 -13.71 12.44
N ALA A 153 9.10 -13.67 12.45
CA ALA A 153 10.00 -14.82 12.49
C ALA A 153 9.80 -15.80 13.66
N ASN A 154 9.14 -15.37 14.74
CA ASN A 154 9.19 -16.06 16.03
C ASN A 154 7.82 -16.31 16.67
N ARG A 155 6.73 -16.15 15.92
CA ARG A 155 5.40 -16.55 16.38
C ARG A 155 4.64 -17.23 15.25
N SER A 156 3.96 -18.31 15.60
CA SER A 156 2.92 -18.98 14.81
C SER A 156 1.68 -18.10 14.65
N THR A 157 1.86 -16.82 14.41
CA THR A 157 0.80 -15.84 14.22
C THR A 157 0.66 -15.59 12.74
N TRP A 158 0.03 -16.56 12.11
CA TRP A 158 -0.88 -16.26 11.01
C TRP A 158 -1.68 -15.00 11.45
N MET A 159 -1.52 -13.88 10.74
CA MET A 159 -2.33 -12.65 10.87
C MET A 159 -2.00 -11.58 11.96
N THR A 160 -0.82 -11.52 12.58
CA THR A 160 -0.49 -10.43 13.55
C THR A 160 -0.12 -9.08 12.93
N GLY A 161 -1.02 -8.48 12.16
CA GLY A 161 -0.82 -7.10 11.69
C GLY A 161 -2.03 -6.44 11.07
N MET A 162 -3.18 -7.08 11.11
CA MET A 162 -4.22 -6.80 10.12
C MET A 162 -5.57 -6.95 10.77
N PHE A 163 -6.33 -5.85 10.89
CA PHE A 163 -7.79 -5.82 10.85
C PHE A 163 -8.53 -7.02 11.46
N ASN A 164 -8.04 -7.51 12.59
CA ASN A 164 -8.63 -8.62 13.31
C ASN A 164 -9.49 -8.00 14.39
N SER A 165 -10.55 -7.30 13.99
CA SER A 165 -11.70 -7.35 14.85
C SER A 165 -12.32 -8.72 14.60
N TRP A 166 -12.63 -9.41 15.70
CA TRP A 166 -13.12 -10.78 15.68
C TRP A 166 -14.17 -10.99 14.57
N PRO A 167 -14.26 -12.19 13.95
CA PRO A 167 -15.16 -12.49 12.82
C PRO A 167 -16.63 -12.05 13.01
N ASN A 168 -17.04 -11.76 14.24
CA ASN A 168 -18.38 -11.37 14.64
C ASN A 168 -18.55 -9.85 14.92
N THR A 169 -17.56 -9.02 14.61
CA THR A 169 -17.67 -7.57 14.82
C THR A 169 -18.39 -6.91 13.65
N PRO A 170 -19.49 -6.16 13.89
CA PRO A 170 -20.23 -5.49 12.82
C PRO A 170 -19.33 -4.56 12.01
N ARG A 171 -19.52 -4.54 10.68
CA ARG A 171 -18.65 -3.77 9.75
C ARG A 171 -18.73 -2.25 9.92
N ASP A 172 -19.84 -1.77 10.49
CA ASP A 172 -20.10 -0.39 10.84
C ASP A 172 -19.73 -0.06 12.30
N SER A 173 -19.19 -1.02 13.05
CA SER A 173 -18.80 -0.77 14.43
C SER A 173 -17.62 0.20 14.50
N VAL A 174 -17.62 1.01 15.55
CA VAL A 174 -16.57 2.01 15.80
C VAL A 174 -15.21 1.33 16.02
N THR A 175 -15.17 0.07 16.45
CA THR A 175 -13.94 -0.68 16.76
C THR A 175 -13.05 -0.94 15.52
N PRO A 176 -13.53 -1.56 14.41
CA PRO A 176 -12.81 -1.61 13.14
C PRO A 176 -12.30 -0.25 12.66
N ALA A 177 -13.13 0.78 12.75
CA ALA A 177 -12.77 2.14 12.34
C ALA A 177 -11.68 2.75 13.23
N GLN A 178 -11.72 2.49 14.55
CA GLN A 178 -10.67 2.86 15.49
C GLN A 178 -9.35 2.17 15.18
N HIS A 179 -9.39 0.86 14.88
CA HIS A 179 -8.18 0.11 14.53
C HIS A 179 -7.58 0.62 13.23
N MET A 180 -8.42 0.96 12.23
CA MET A 180 -7.98 1.57 10.98
C MET A 180 -7.33 2.92 11.20
N ALA A 181 -7.99 3.80 11.97
CA ALA A 181 -7.46 5.11 12.28
C ALA A 181 -6.13 5.02 13.05
N ALA A 182 -6.05 4.15 14.06
CA ALA A 182 -4.84 3.91 14.84
C ALA A 182 -3.69 3.39 13.96
N TRP A 183 -3.97 2.46 13.05
CA TRP A 183 -3.00 1.93 12.09
C TRP A 183 -2.48 3.01 11.14
N ILE A 184 -3.35 3.78 10.48
CA ILE A 184 -2.97 4.88 9.57
C ILE A 184 -2.16 5.94 10.31
N ASN A 185 -2.58 6.27 11.54
CA ASN A 185 -1.90 7.26 12.37
C ASN A 185 -0.58 6.76 12.95
N GLY A 186 -0.25 5.48 12.81
CA GLY A 186 0.98 4.89 13.33
C GLY A 186 1.01 4.87 14.86
N ASP A 187 -0.14 4.63 15.49
CA ASP A 187 -0.23 4.51 16.94
C ASP A 187 0.56 3.27 17.40
N PRO A 188 1.61 3.43 18.23
CA PRO A 188 2.38 2.28 18.73
C PRO A 188 1.57 1.36 19.65
N ASN A 189 0.40 1.82 20.12
CA ASN A 189 -0.55 1.04 20.89
C ASN A 189 -1.69 0.49 20.04
N ALA A 190 -1.67 0.69 18.71
CA ALA A 190 -2.60 0.00 17.83
C ALA A 190 -2.39 -1.50 18.00
N ASP A 191 -3.42 -2.20 18.46
CA ASP A 191 -3.36 -3.64 18.64
C ASP A 191 -2.84 -4.31 17.36
N TYR A 192 -1.93 -5.26 17.55
CA TYR A 192 -1.37 -6.10 16.49
C TYR A 192 -0.41 -5.41 15.51
N VAL A 193 0.00 -4.16 15.68
CA VAL A 193 1.02 -3.53 14.82
C VAL A 193 2.33 -3.27 15.57
N ASN A 194 3.39 -4.00 15.23
CA ASN A 194 4.72 -3.75 15.80
C ASN A 194 5.30 -2.43 15.23
N SER A 195 6.01 -1.64 16.04
CA SER A 195 6.64 -0.38 15.65
C SER A 195 7.58 -0.48 14.43
N THR A 196 8.19 -1.65 14.23
CA THR A 196 9.04 -1.91 13.05
C THR A 196 8.20 -1.95 11.77
N ILE A 197 7.05 -2.60 11.84
CA ILE A 197 6.08 -2.73 10.75
C ILE A 197 5.49 -1.37 10.39
N LEU A 198 5.09 -0.58 11.39
CA LEU A 198 4.55 0.78 11.20
C LEU A 198 5.53 1.71 10.49
N ARG A 199 6.82 1.68 10.86
CA ARG A 199 7.86 2.48 10.23
C ARG A 199 8.01 2.12 8.76
N ASP A 200 8.04 0.82 8.47
CA ASP A 200 8.31 0.35 7.13
C ASP A 200 7.10 0.50 6.21
N MET A 201 5.87 0.65 6.71
CA MET A 201 4.67 0.85 5.87
C MET A 201 4.44 2.32 5.44
N ARG A 202 5.11 3.30 6.05
CA ARG A 202 4.99 4.73 5.74
C ARG A 202 5.76 5.21 4.50
N ARG A 203 5.75 4.40 3.43
CA ARG A 203 6.58 4.55 2.21
C ARG A 203 6.18 5.72 1.32
N HIS A 204 5.02 6.35 1.57
CA HIS A 204 4.41 7.38 0.72
C HIS A 204 4.32 8.74 1.42
N ASN A 205 5.46 9.27 1.86
CA ASN A 205 5.53 10.51 2.66
C ASN A 205 4.61 10.45 3.89
N GLU A 206 4.73 9.37 4.67
CA GLU A 206 3.97 9.12 5.90
C GLU A 206 2.47 8.83 5.73
N GLY A 207 1.98 8.73 4.49
CA GLY A 207 0.60 8.31 4.22
C GLY A 207 0.49 6.93 3.55
N VAL A 208 -0.75 6.56 3.23
CA VAL A 208 -1.15 5.28 2.62
C VAL A 208 -2.18 5.52 1.52
N ASN A 209 -2.15 4.75 0.44
CA ASN A 209 -3.21 4.68 -0.55
C ASN A 209 -4.20 3.59 -0.15
N ALA A 210 -5.46 3.95 0.02
CA ALA A 210 -6.55 3.03 0.32
C ALA A 210 -7.59 3.03 -0.81
N ALA A 211 -8.00 1.84 -1.24
CA ALA A 211 -9.19 1.59 -2.04
C ALA A 211 -10.36 1.20 -1.14
N TYR A 212 -11.51 1.74 -1.46
CA TYR A 212 -12.78 1.44 -0.81
C TYR A 212 -13.58 0.45 -1.64
N VAL A 213 -14.63 -0.12 -1.05
CA VAL A 213 -15.48 -1.14 -1.68
C VAL A 213 -16.19 -0.60 -2.92
N ASP A 214 -16.56 0.68 -2.96
CA ASP A 214 -17.09 1.34 -4.16
C ASP A 214 -16.02 1.63 -5.25
N SER A 215 -14.79 1.16 -5.04
CA SER A 215 -13.62 1.35 -5.90
C SER A 215 -13.04 2.76 -5.95
N HIS A 216 -13.48 3.71 -5.12
CA HIS A 216 -12.75 4.98 -5.01
C HIS A 216 -11.42 4.75 -4.27
N VAL A 217 -10.42 5.56 -4.61
CA VAL A 217 -9.07 5.44 -4.04
C VAL A 217 -8.62 6.77 -3.51
N LYS A 218 -8.12 6.79 -2.28
CA LYS A 218 -7.70 7.99 -1.57
C LYS A 218 -6.34 7.79 -0.93
N TRP A 219 -5.47 8.80 -1.04
CA TRP A 219 -4.27 8.88 -0.22
C TRP A 219 -4.60 9.51 1.13
N ILE A 220 -4.24 8.83 2.21
CA ILE A 220 -4.59 9.17 3.59
C ILE A 220 -3.30 9.38 4.38
N LYS A 221 -3.07 10.58 4.90
CA LYS A 221 -1.92 10.89 5.77
C LYS A 221 -2.18 10.54 7.23
N SER A 222 -3.42 10.77 7.65
CA SER A 222 -3.92 10.59 9.00
C SER A 222 -5.41 10.32 8.88
N ALA A 223 -5.96 9.56 9.82
CA ALA A 223 -7.37 9.23 9.82
C ALA A 223 -7.99 9.35 11.22
N GLN A 224 -9.28 9.58 11.26
CA GLN A 224 -10.11 9.47 12.44
C GLN A 224 -11.08 8.29 12.27
N PRO A 225 -11.59 7.69 13.35
CA PRO A 225 -12.59 6.63 13.23
C PRO A 225 -13.82 7.06 12.41
N SER A 226 -14.19 8.34 12.49
CA SER A 226 -15.28 8.93 11.71
C SER A 226 -15.07 8.83 10.19
N ASP A 227 -13.83 8.72 9.72
CA ASP A 227 -13.53 8.60 8.29
C ASP A 227 -13.94 7.23 7.70
N PHE A 228 -14.21 6.24 8.56
CA PHE A 228 -14.58 4.88 8.18
C PHE A 228 -15.97 4.46 8.66
N THR A 229 -16.68 5.34 9.35
CA THR A 229 -18.06 5.10 9.78
C THR A 229 -19.06 5.88 8.91
N PRO A 230 -20.25 5.32 8.63
CA PRO A 230 -21.33 6.07 7.98
C PRO A 230 -21.68 7.37 8.72
N GLY A 231 -21.71 8.51 8.03
CA GLY A 231 -22.39 9.72 8.51
C GLY A 231 -21.57 10.76 9.30
N ALA A 232 -20.35 11.08 8.86
CA ALA A 232 -19.70 12.35 9.19
C ALA A 232 -20.19 13.48 8.27
#